data_AF-M1PTB4-F1
#
_entry.id   AF-M1PTB4-F1
#
_cell.length_a   1.000
_cell.length_b   1.000
_cell.length_c   1.000
_cell.angle_alpha   90.00
_cell.angle_beta   90.00
_cell.angle_gamma   90.00
#
_symmetry.space_group_name_H-M   'P 1'
#
loop_
_entity.id
_entity.type
_entity.pdbx_description
1 polymer ?
#
loop_
_entity_poly.entity_id
_entity_poly.type
_entity_poly.pdbx_seq_one_letter_code
_entity_poly.pdbx_strand_id
1 'polypeptide(L)'
;MRTRKKIMRTALALTVGSFMITPITAWSMEASDAPETVTIDSMSKLYGPVEFDHSMHVGYASCQECHHHTTGEVVADPNCARCHNSADENDVVSCSECHEANRFNEKYLKTLEDPKLYHIDKPGLKGAYHLNCVGCHTITSGPTGCVDCHAMTEDGEKMFNTGAFAPAKGTSSSGQKH
;
A
#
# COMPACT_ATOMS: atom_id res chain seq x y z
N MET A 1 -40.70 -81.20 3.80
CA MET A 1 -40.77 -79.97 2.97
C MET A 1 -39.85 -78.92 3.56
N ARG A 2 -39.09 -78.25 2.68
CA ARG A 2 -37.87 -77.47 2.94
C ARG A 2 -38.04 -76.24 3.84
N THR A 3 -37.01 -76.04 4.65
CA THR A 3 -36.61 -74.89 5.49
C THR A 3 -36.83 -73.51 4.85
N ARG A 4 -37.51 -72.60 5.58
CA ARG A 4 -37.58 -71.16 5.23
C ARG A 4 -36.32 -70.44 5.74
N LYS A 5 -35.67 -69.74 4.81
CA LYS A 5 -34.40 -69.02 4.98
C LYS A 5 -34.51 -67.82 5.92
N LYS A 6 -33.47 -67.63 6.75
CA LYS A 6 -33.18 -66.41 7.52
C LYS A 6 -32.95 -65.21 6.60
N ILE A 7 -33.50 -64.05 6.92
CA ILE A 7 -32.97 -62.75 6.48
C ILE A 7 -33.03 -61.79 7.67
N MET A 8 -31.88 -61.59 8.32
CA MET A 8 -31.62 -60.53 9.29
C MET A 8 -31.80 -59.18 8.58
N ARG A 9 -32.66 -58.32 9.11
CA ARG A 9 -32.70 -56.89 8.77
C ARG A 9 -31.79 -56.15 9.74
N THR A 10 -30.53 -56.01 9.39
CA THR A 10 -29.62 -55.06 10.04
C THR A 10 -30.06 -53.64 9.66
N ALA A 11 -30.65 -52.93 10.62
CA ALA A 11 -30.92 -51.50 10.49
C ALA A 11 -29.59 -50.74 10.64
N LEU A 12 -29.03 -50.29 9.53
CA LEU A 12 -27.91 -49.36 9.49
C LEU A 12 -28.44 -47.98 9.89
N ALA A 13 -28.25 -47.59 11.15
CA ALA A 13 -28.50 -46.23 11.60
C ALA A 13 -27.45 -45.30 10.99
N LEU A 14 -27.82 -44.60 9.92
CA LEU A 14 -27.07 -43.46 9.39
C LEU A 14 -27.13 -42.33 10.43
N THR A 15 -26.14 -42.28 11.32
CA THR A 15 -25.87 -41.08 12.11
C THR A 15 -25.30 -40.04 11.16
N VAL A 16 -26.16 -39.14 10.68
CA VAL A 16 -25.75 -37.88 10.06
C VAL A 16 -25.00 -37.11 11.14
N GLY A 17 -23.68 -37.28 11.18
CA GLY A 17 -22.80 -36.41 11.95
C GLY A 17 -22.99 -35.01 11.42
N SER A 18 -23.72 -34.17 12.16
CA SER A 18 -23.72 -32.73 11.96
C SER A 18 -22.31 -32.24 12.22
N PHE A 19 -21.51 -32.23 11.14
CA PHE A 19 -20.29 -31.46 11.09
C PHE A 19 -20.76 -30.00 11.19
N MET A 20 -20.74 -29.44 12.40
CA MET A 20 -20.87 -28.01 12.59
C MET A 20 -19.70 -27.38 11.86
N ILE A 21 -19.95 -26.98 10.61
CA ILE A 21 -19.09 -26.06 9.88
C ILE A 21 -19.20 -24.76 10.66
N THR A 22 -18.31 -24.58 11.63
CA THR A 22 -18.10 -23.26 12.23
C THR A 22 -17.75 -22.36 11.06
N PRO A 23 -18.56 -21.33 10.73
CA PRO A 23 -18.16 -20.37 9.74
C PRO A 23 -16.82 -19.81 10.24
N ILE A 24 -15.79 -19.91 9.40
CA ILE A 24 -14.58 -19.13 9.57
C ILE A 24 -15.08 -17.69 9.46
N THR A 25 -15.40 -17.07 10.59
CA THR A 25 -15.63 -15.64 10.64
C THR A 25 -14.34 -15.04 10.11
N ALA A 26 -14.39 -14.40 8.95
CA ALA A 26 -13.30 -13.53 8.52
C ALA A 26 -13.12 -12.51 9.63
N TRP A 27 -11.98 -12.56 10.32
CA TRP A 27 -11.66 -11.57 11.33
C TRP A 27 -11.38 -10.27 10.57
N SER A 28 -12.16 -9.22 10.82
CA SER A 28 -11.77 -7.87 10.41
C SER A 28 -10.44 -7.59 11.08
N MET A 29 -9.44 -7.14 10.31
CA MET A 29 -8.18 -6.70 10.89
C MET A 29 -8.44 -5.41 11.65
N GLU A 30 -8.34 -5.47 12.97
CA GLU A 30 -8.45 -4.27 13.80
C GLU A 30 -7.11 -3.51 13.73
N ALA A 31 -7.10 -2.23 14.12
CA ALA A 31 -5.86 -1.44 14.16
C ALA A 31 -4.74 -2.11 14.99
N SER A 32 -5.09 -2.98 15.96
CA SER A 32 -4.16 -3.77 16.75
C SER A 32 -3.47 -4.91 15.99
N ASP A 33 -4.01 -5.31 14.84
CA ASP A 33 -3.46 -6.38 14.00
C ASP A 33 -2.48 -5.82 12.94
N ALA A 34 -2.37 -4.49 12.84
CA ALA A 34 -1.45 -3.82 11.94
C ALA A 34 0.00 -3.97 12.44
N PRO A 35 0.98 -4.05 11.53
CA PRO A 35 2.39 -4.15 11.91
C PRO A 35 2.84 -2.90 12.68
N GLU A 36 3.73 -3.08 13.67
CA GLU A 36 4.29 -1.94 14.40
C GLU A 36 5.23 -1.11 13.52
N THR A 37 6.01 -1.80 12.68
CA THR A 37 6.96 -1.20 11.74
C THR A 37 6.80 -1.78 10.36
N VAL A 38 6.99 -0.98 9.33
CA VAL A 38 6.94 -1.39 7.92
C VAL A 38 8.21 -0.92 7.22
N THR A 39 8.89 -1.83 6.53
CA THR A 39 9.99 -1.47 5.63
C THR A 39 9.41 -1.15 4.25
N ILE A 40 9.60 0.07 3.79
CA ILE A 40 9.15 0.53 2.45
C ILE A 40 10.36 0.53 1.52
N ASP A 41 10.50 -0.52 0.72
CA ASP A 41 11.65 -0.76 -0.16
C ASP A 41 11.28 -0.80 -1.66
N SER A 42 10.00 -0.59 -1.99
CA SER A 42 9.44 -0.76 -3.35
C SER A 42 10.10 0.12 -4.42
N MET A 43 10.85 1.15 -4.02
CA MET A 43 11.57 2.08 -4.89
C MET A 43 13.05 2.25 -4.51
N SER A 44 13.61 1.36 -3.69
CA SER A 44 14.99 1.47 -3.23
C SER A 44 15.98 1.27 -4.37
N LYS A 45 16.75 2.32 -4.65
CA LYS A 45 17.81 2.33 -5.67
C LYS A 45 18.81 3.43 -5.40
N LEU A 46 18.38 4.69 -5.53
CA LEU A 46 19.19 5.89 -5.26
C LEU A 46 19.20 6.24 -3.76
N TYR A 47 18.19 5.77 -3.05
CA TYR A 47 18.06 5.82 -1.60
C TYR A 47 17.72 4.41 -1.12
N GLY A 48 18.08 4.12 0.12
CA GLY A 48 17.74 2.89 0.84
C GLY A 48 16.25 2.81 1.16
N PRO A 49 15.81 1.73 1.84
CA PRO A 49 14.44 1.61 2.30
C PRO A 49 14.13 2.66 3.37
N VAL A 50 12.84 2.97 3.54
CA VAL A 50 12.34 3.72 4.69
C VAL A 50 11.91 2.71 5.74
N GLU A 51 12.46 2.80 6.94
CA GLU A 51 11.94 2.09 8.12
C GLU A 51 10.83 2.95 8.74
N PHE A 52 9.58 2.58 8.48
CA PHE A 52 8.41 3.34 8.90
C PHE A 52 7.85 2.80 10.20
N ASP A 53 7.83 3.63 11.25
CA ASP A 53 7.21 3.31 12.53
C ASP A 53 5.69 3.53 12.46
N HIS A 54 4.96 2.50 12.00
CA HIS A 54 3.53 2.56 11.78
C HIS A 54 2.77 2.82 13.10
N SER A 55 3.14 2.15 14.19
CA SER A 55 2.53 2.35 15.51
C SER A 55 2.63 3.78 16.01
N MET A 56 3.77 4.44 15.82
CA MET A 56 3.92 5.84 16.20
C MET A 56 3.00 6.74 15.35
N HIS A 57 2.94 6.53 14.04
CA HIS A 57 2.16 7.40 13.15
C HIS A 57 0.65 7.27 13.35
N VAL A 58 0.12 6.09 13.64
CA VAL A 58 -1.32 5.91 13.94
C VAL A 58 -1.74 6.58 15.27
N GLY A 59 -0.78 7.02 16.10
CA GLY A 59 -1.04 7.89 17.24
C GLY A 59 -1.35 9.34 16.86
N TYR A 60 -1.06 9.75 15.62
CA TYR A 60 -1.21 11.13 15.14
C TYR A 60 -2.12 11.28 13.92
N ALA A 61 -2.32 10.21 13.14
CA ALA A 61 -3.08 10.20 11.89
C ALA A 61 -4.12 9.06 11.88
N SER A 62 -5.24 9.28 11.21
CA SER A 62 -6.23 8.22 10.95
C SER A 62 -5.76 7.25 9.87
N CYS A 63 -6.35 6.04 9.81
CA CYS A 63 -5.99 5.05 8.80
C CYS A 63 -6.20 5.59 7.37
N GLN A 64 -7.28 6.34 7.14
CA GLN A 64 -7.59 6.95 5.84
C GLN A 64 -6.58 7.99 5.36
N GLU A 65 -5.82 8.64 6.25
CA GLU A 65 -4.84 9.64 5.85
C GLU A 65 -3.70 9.01 5.05
N CYS A 66 -3.31 7.77 5.38
CA CYS A 66 -2.31 7.02 4.62
C CYS A 66 -2.94 6.03 3.63
N HIS A 67 -3.99 5.33 4.06
CA HIS A 67 -4.69 4.27 3.35
C HIS A 67 -5.98 4.79 2.72
N HIS A 68 -5.90 5.95 2.07
CA HIS A 68 -7.03 6.59 1.42
C HIS A 68 -7.67 5.61 0.43
N HIS A 69 -8.94 5.29 0.67
CA HIS A 69 -9.75 4.36 -0.15
C HIS A 69 -9.36 2.87 -0.08
N THR A 70 -8.61 2.39 0.92
CA THR A 70 -8.28 0.95 1.01
C THR A 70 -8.76 0.26 2.29
N THR A 71 -9.06 0.99 3.37
CA THR A 71 -9.45 0.40 4.67
C THR A 71 -10.97 0.39 4.92
N GLY A 72 -11.79 0.57 3.87
CA GLY A 72 -13.25 0.50 3.98
C GLY A 72 -13.94 1.60 4.80
N GLU A 73 -13.20 2.62 5.25
CA GLU A 73 -13.78 3.78 5.93
C GLU A 73 -14.58 4.67 4.95
N VAL A 74 -15.57 5.40 5.49
CA VAL A 74 -16.45 6.24 4.68
C VAL A 74 -15.68 7.41 4.07
N VAL A 75 -15.75 7.52 2.74
CA VAL A 75 -15.14 8.60 1.97
C VAL A 75 -15.73 9.95 2.39
N ALA A 76 -14.89 10.78 3.04
CA ALA A 76 -15.31 12.07 3.58
C ALA A 76 -15.55 13.14 2.50
N ASP A 77 -14.85 13.08 1.36
CA ASP A 77 -15.01 14.05 0.28
C ASP A 77 -16.32 13.80 -0.50
N PRO A 78 -17.27 14.76 -0.53
CA PRO A 78 -18.53 14.62 -1.25
C PRO A 78 -18.37 14.37 -2.76
N ASN A 79 -17.27 14.83 -3.39
CA ASN A 79 -17.01 14.60 -4.80
C ASN A 79 -16.70 13.13 -5.09
N CYS A 80 -15.94 12.51 -4.19
CA CYS A 80 -15.52 11.12 -4.28
C CYS A 80 -16.68 10.18 -3.91
N ALA A 81 -17.44 10.52 -2.86
CA ALA A 81 -18.59 9.76 -2.37
C ALA A 81 -19.72 9.60 -3.41
N ARG A 82 -19.76 10.44 -4.46
CA ARG A 82 -20.71 10.29 -5.58
C ARG A 82 -20.55 8.96 -6.33
N CYS A 83 -19.33 8.44 -6.37
CA CYS A 83 -18.99 7.16 -6.99
C CYS A 83 -18.62 6.10 -5.95
N HIS A 84 -18.00 6.50 -4.83
CA HIS A 84 -17.52 5.63 -3.75
C HIS A 84 -18.37 5.78 -2.48
N ASN A 85 -19.68 5.49 -2.55
CA ASN A 85 -20.61 5.67 -1.42
C ASN A 85 -20.60 4.51 -0.40
N SER A 86 -20.00 3.39 -0.76
CA SER A 86 -19.70 2.24 0.08
C SER A 86 -18.29 1.80 -0.31
N ALA A 87 -17.28 2.32 0.36
CA ALA A 87 -15.91 1.89 0.10
C ALA A 87 -15.78 0.44 0.57
N ASP A 88 -15.66 -0.49 -0.37
CA ASP A 88 -15.25 -1.84 -0.05
C ASP A 88 -13.81 -1.78 0.48
N GLU A 89 -13.53 -2.54 1.54
CA GLU A 89 -12.17 -2.74 2.00
C GLU A 89 -11.37 -3.50 0.94
N ASN A 90 -10.12 -3.10 0.72
CA ASN A 90 -9.25 -3.79 -0.21
C ASN A 90 -8.48 -4.87 0.55
N ASP A 91 -8.47 -6.10 0.03
CA ASP A 91 -7.74 -7.25 0.60
C ASP A 91 -6.24 -6.95 0.78
N VAL A 92 -5.69 -6.03 -0.02
CA VAL A 92 -4.29 -5.62 0.04
C VAL A 92 -4.16 -4.11 0.12
N VAL A 93 -3.56 -3.64 1.20
CA VAL A 93 -3.21 -2.24 1.39
C VAL A 93 -1.83 -1.97 0.80
N SER A 94 -1.80 -1.49 -0.45
CA SER A 94 -0.56 -1.19 -1.17
C SER A 94 -0.68 0.03 -2.06
N CYS A 95 0.28 0.95 -1.92
CA CYS A 95 0.38 2.14 -2.76
C CYS A 95 0.64 1.76 -4.23
N SER A 96 1.43 0.73 -4.49
CA SER A 96 1.90 0.37 -5.84
C SER A 96 0.81 -0.24 -6.72
N GLU A 97 -0.25 -0.80 -6.14
CA GLU A 97 -1.38 -1.33 -6.90
C GLU A 97 -2.12 -0.22 -7.66
N CYS A 98 -2.13 0.99 -7.12
CA CYS A 98 -2.75 2.15 -7.75
C CYS A 98 -1.75 3.16 -8.32
N HIS A 99 -0.56 3.29 -7.73
CA HIS A 99 0.45 4.26 -8.11
C HIS A 99 1.62 3.56 -8.81
N GLU A 100 1.72 3.75 -10.13
CA GLU A 100 2.76 3.14 -10.94
C GLU A 100 4.16 3.68 -10.56
N ALA A 101 5.08 2.74 -10.31
CA ALA A 101 6.49 3.02 -10.01
C ALA A 101 7.23 3.62 -11.22
N ASN A 102 6.96 3.11 -12.41
CA ASN A 102 7.54 3.58 -13.66
C ASN A 102 6.48 4.16 -14.60
N ARG A 103 6.03 5.40 -14.34
CA ARG A 103 4.94 6.04 -15.10
C ARG A 103 5.19 6.27 -16.59
N PHE A 104 6.41 6.05 -17.05
CA PHE A 104 6.77 6.24 -18.47
C PHE A 104 6.99 4.91 -19.19
N ASN A 105 6.65 3.78 -18.55
CA ASN A 105 6.70 2.49 -19.22
C ASN A 105 5.55 2.37 -20.23
N GLU A 106 5.81 1.67 -21.34
CA GLU A 106 4.85 1.51 -22.45
C GLU A 106 3.51 0.92 -22.00
N LYS A 107 3.54 -0.07 -21.10
CA LYS A 107 2.32 -0.74 -20.61
C LYS A 107 1.42 0.25 -19.87
N TYR A 108 1.99 1.07 -18.97
CA TYR A 108 1.24 2.09 -18.24
C TYR A 108 0.75 3.21 -19.17
N LEU A 109 1.57 3.68 -20.11
CA LEU A 109 1.12 4.71 -21.05
C LEU A 109 -0.08 4.25 -21.88
N LYS A 110 -0.14 2.97 -22.28
CA LYS A 110 -1.31 2.40 -22.97
C LYS A 110 -2.56 2.36 -22.09
N THR A 111 -2.44 2.21 -20.77
CA THR A 111 -3.64 2.24 -19.91
C THR A 111 -4.27 3.63 -19.86
N LEU A 112 -3.48 4.69 -20.05
CA LEU A 112 -3.95 6.07 -20.09
C LEU A 112 -4.78 6.40 -21.34
N GLU A 113 -4.74 5.54 -22.37
CA GLU A 113 -5.53 5.70 -23.59
C GLU A 113 -6.97 5.19 -23.42
N ASP A 114 -7.29 4.50 -22.32
CA ASP A 114 -8.64 4.00 -22.07
C ASP A 114 -9.60 5.17 -21.75
N PRO A 115 -10.62 5.44 -22.60
CA PRO A 115 -11.59 6.51 -22.34
C PRO A 115 -12.46 6.27 -21.10
N LYS A 116 -12.42 5.06 -20.51
CA LYS A 116 -13.10 4.70 -19.27
C LYS A 116 -12.20 4.79 -18.04
N LEU A 117 -10.95 5.22 -18.20
CA LEU A 117 -10.06 5.41 -17.07
C LEU A 117 -10.51 6.61 -16.22
N TYR A 118 -10.82 6.35 -14.96
CA TYR A 118 -11.05 7.36 -13.94
C TYR A 118 -9.83 7.44 -13.00
N HIS A 119 -9.73 8.52 -12.22
CA HIS A 119 -8.56 8.82 -11.38
C HIS A 119 -7.27 8.99 -12.21
N ILE A 120 -7.34 9.84 -13.25
CA ILE A 120 -6.23 10.15 -14.17
C ILE A 120 -5.14 11.04 -13.54
N ASP A 121 -5.45 11.65 -12.41
CA ASP A 121 -4.66 12.61 -11.66
C ASP A 121 -3.79 11.97 -10.56
N LYS A 122 -3.79 10.63 -10.48
CA LYS A 122 -2.95 9.91 -9.52
C LYS A 122 -1.45 10.17 -9.76
N PRO A 123 -0.68 10.57 -8.74
CA PRO A 123 0.77 10.64 -8.85
C PRO A 123 1.39 9.25 -9.07
N GLY A 124 2.62 9.20 -9.54
CA GLY A 124 3.40 7.95 -9.53
C GLY A 124 3.81 7.57 -8.12
N LEU A 125 4.31 6.35 -7.91
CA LEU A 125 4.58 5.80 -6.58
C LEU A 125 5.47 6.70 -5.71
N LYS A 126 6.56 7.23 -6.29
CA LYS A 126 7.45 8.20 -5.61
C LYS A 126 6.70 9.47 -5.17
N GLY A 127 5.82 9.98 -6.03
CA GLY A 127 5.02 11.16 -5.74
C GLY A 127 3.98 10.88 -4.65
N ALA A 128 3.35 9.70 -4.68
CA ALA A 128 2.40 9.27 -3.66
C ALA A 128 3.04 9.25 -2.27
N TYR A 129 4.22 8.62 -2.12
CA TYR A 129 4.95 8.62 -0.86
C TYR A 129 5.34 10.03 -0.41
N HIS A 130 5.96 10.83 -1.27
CA HIS A 130 6.44 12.15 -0.87
C HIS A 130 5.30 13.12 -0.54
N LEU A 131 4.22 13.15 -1.32
CA LEU A 131 3.09 14.03 -1.05
C LEU A 131 2.39 13.65 0.25
N ASN A 132 2.30 12.34 0.55
CA ASN A 132 1.71 11.88 1.80
C ASN A 132 2.60 12.19 3.01
N CYS A 133 3.83 11.66 3.01
CA CYS A 133 4.73 11.76 4.16
C CYS A 133 5.21 13.21 4.38
N VAL A 134 5.79 13.84 3.36
CA VAL A 134 6.33 15.21 3.49
C VAL A 134 5.19 16.22 3.65
N GLY A 135 4.05 16.00 3.01
CA GLY A 135 2.86 16.86 3.15
C GLY A 135 2.43 16.98 4.61
N CYS A 136 2.21 15.85 5.30
CA CYS A 136 1.87 15.86 6.72
C CYS A 136 3.01 16.43 7.58
N HIS A 137 4.26 16.07 7.32
CA HIS A 137 5.41 16.57 8.09
C HIS A 137 5.58 18.08 8.01
N THR A 138 5.24 18.71 6.88
CA THR A 138 5.33 20.18 6.74
C THR A 138 4.38 20.94 7.68
N ILE A 139 3.28 20.31 8.10
CA ILE A 139 2.30 20.92 9.01
C ILE A 139 2.41 20.42 10.45
N THR A 140 3.02 19.25 10.67
CA THR A 140 3.25 18.65 12.01
C THR A 140 4.67 18.86 12.54
N SER A 141 5.54 19.55 11.79
CA SER A 141 6.97 19.70 12.10
C SER A 141 7.75 18.37 12.13
N GLY A 142 7.34 17.41 11.30
CA GLY A 142 8.07 16.16 11.08
C GLY A 142 9.30 16.33 10.17
N PRO A 143 10.08 15.26 9.95
CA PRO A 143 11.27 15.31 9.09
C PRO A 143 10.93 15.60 7.62
N THR A 144 11.67 16.51 6.99
CA THR A 144 11.48 16.88 5.58
C THR A 144 12.78 16.86 4.77
N GLY A 145 13.91 16.56 5.40
CA GLY A 145 15.20 16.42 4.73
C GLY A 145 15.27 15.12 3.92
N CYS A 146 16.01 15.17 2.81
CA CYS A 146 16.11 14.05 1.85
C CYS A 146 16.61 12.75 2.47
N VAL A 147 17.40 12.85 3.54
CA VAL A 147 18.03 11.71 4.22
C VAL A 147 17.45 11.42 5.60
N ASP A 148 16.42 12.17 6.00
CA ASP A 148 15.80 12.00 7.31
C ASP A 148 14.91 10.74 7.37
N CYS A 149 14.36 10.33 6.21
CA CYS A 149 13.50 9.14 6.09
C CYS A 149 14.23 7.94 5.47
N HIS A 150 15.11 8.17 4.50
CA HIS A 150 15.85 7.12 3.79
C HIS A 150 17.27 7.58 3.47
N ALA A 151 18.27 6.75 3.76
CA ALA A 151 19.67 7.10 3.50
C ALA A 151 19.97 7.07 1.98
N MET A 152 20.87 7.94 1.52
CA MET A 152 21.33 7.90 0.12
C MET A 152 22.24 6.69 -0.10
N THR A 153 22.11 6.02 -1.25
CA THR A 153 23.02 4.93 -1.66
C THR A 153 24.19 5.48 -2.47
N GLU A 154 25.20 4.65 -2.74
CA GLU A 154 26.30 5.00 -3.65
C GLU A 154 25.79 5.40 -5.05
N ASP A 155 24.80 4.69 -5.59
CA ASP A 155 24.15 5.02 -6.85
C ASP A 155 23.47 6.41 -6.80
N GLY A 156 22.84 6.74 -5.67
CA GLY A 156 22.29 8.06 -5.41
C GLY A 156 23.37 9.13 -5.39
N GLU A 157 24.44 8.92 -4.63
CA GLU A 157 25.55 9.86 -4.53
C GLU A 157 26.17 10.14 -5.91
N LYS A 158 26.35 9.09 -6.71
CA LYS A 158 26.83 9.19 -8.08
C LYS A 158 25.87 9.95 -8.98
N MET A 159 24.56 9.70 -8.89
CA MET A 159 23.55 10.38 -9.71
C MET A 159 23.44 11.87 -9.38
N PHE A 160 23.56 12.23 -8.10
CA PHE A 160 23.39 13.62 -7.63
C PHE A 160 24.71 14.38 -7.46
N ASN A 161 25.87 13.73 -7.70
CA ASN A 161 27.20 14.28 -7.47
C ASN A 161 27.37 14.79 -6.03
N THR A 162 27.12 13.91 -5.06
CA THR A 162 27.27 14.16 -3.62
C THR A 162 28.24 13.16 -2.99
N GLY A 163 28.52 13.30 -1.69
CA GLY A 163 29.38 12.36 -0.96
C GLY A 163 30.76 12.21 -1.62
N ALA A 164 31.12 10.97 -1.95
CA ALA A 164 32.39 10.66 -2.63
C ALA A 164 32.48 11.19 -4.08
N PHE A 165 31.33 11.51 -4.70
CA PHE A 165 31.22 12.02 -6.07
C PHE A 165 30.98 13.54 -6.11
N ALA A 166 31.06 14.23 -4.97
CA ALA A 166 30.89 15.66 -4.92
C ALA A 166 31.93 16.38 -5.81
N PRO A 167 31.54 17.38 -6.62
CA PRO A 167 32.50 18.13 -7.41
C PRO A 167 33.51 18.80 -6.48
N ALA A 168 34.78 18.79 -6.89
CA ALA A 168 35.83 19.50 -6.16
C ALA A 168 35.40 20.96 -5.97
N LYS A 169 35.60 21.49 -4.76
CA LYS A 169 35.24 22.89 -4.47
C LYS A 169 36.03 23.84 -5.38
N GLY A 170 35.31 24.44 -6.36
CA GLY A 170 35.79 25.51 -7.25
C GLY A 170 35.53 25.15 -8.72
N THR A 171 34.84 25.92 -9.55
CA THR A 171 34.56 27.37 -9.56
C THR A 171 33.06 27.61 -9.82
N SER A 172 32.43 28.56 -9.13
CA SER A 172 31.12 29.05 -9.56
C SER A 172 31.25 29.58 -10.99
N SER A 173 30.68 28.89 -11.98
CA SER A 173 30.37 29.54 -13.24
C SER A 173 29.32 30.60 -12.91
N SER A 174 29.71 31.86 -13.05
CA SER A 174 28.79 32.98 -13.04
C SER A 174 27.72 32.70 -14.10
N GLY A 175 26.55 32.25 -13.64
CA GLY A 175 25.39 32.06 -14.50
C GLY A 175 25.04 33.38 -15.16
N GLN A 176 25.30 33.45 -16.45
CA GLN A 176 24.81 34.49 -17.33
C GLN A 176 23.28 34.44 -17.27
N LYS A 177 22.68 35.47 -16.68
CA LYS A 177 21.24 35.69 -16.74
C LYS A 177 20.86 35.88 -18.21
N HIS A 178 20.01 35.01 -18.74
CA HIS A 178 19.19 35.28 -19.92
C HIS A 178 17.80 35.69 -19.46
#